data_AF-A0A535RXQ2-F1
#
_entry.id   AF-A0A535RXQ2-F1
#
_cell.length_a   1.000
_cell.length_b   1.000
_cell.length_c   1.000
_cell.angle_alpha   90.00
_cell.angle_beta   90.00
_cell.angle_gamma   90.00
#
_symmetry.space_group_name_H-M   'P 1'
#
loop_
_entity.id
_entity.type
_entity.pdbx_description
1 polymer ?
#
loop_
_entity_poly.entity_id
_entity_poly.type
_entity_poly.pdbx_seq_one_letter_code
_entity_poly.pdbx_strand_id
1 'polypeptide(L)' 'MPGLPWWIWVLMLLPMAWDGTTQMFGWRESTWILRIVTGTLFGLGNIWFVLTLIQKSLDETSAVQISR' A
#
# COMPACT_ATOMS: atom_id res chain seq x y z
N MET A 1 2.29 -15.26 3.53
CA MET A 1 1.58 -14.37 2.57
C MET A 1 2.48 -14.18 1.37
N PRO A 2 2.00 -14.22 0.12
CA PRO A 2 2.83 -13.88 -1.03
C PRO A 2 3.38 -12.46 -0.84
N GLY A 3 4.68 -12.28 -1.02
CA GLY A 3 5.31 -10.96 -0.95
C GLY A 3 4.74 -10.08 -2.05
N LEU A 4 4.24 -8.90 -1.67
CA LEU A 4 3.71 -7.94 -2.64
C LEU A 4 4.89 -7.28 -3.36
N PRO A 5 5.03 -7.41 -4.69
CA PRO A 5 6.04 -6.66 -5.44
C PRO A 5 5.84 -5.16 -5.20
N TRP A 6 6.95 -4.44 -5.02
CA TRP A 6 6.91 -3.00 -4.74
C TRP A 6 6.17 -2.19 -5.82
N TRP A 7 6.20 -2.64 -7.08
CA TRP A 7 5.49 -1.98 -8.17
C TRP A 7 3.97 -2.17 -8.10
N ILE A 8 3.48 -3.31 -7.58
CA ILE A 8 2.05 -3.53 -7.31
C ILE A 8 1.61 -2.60 -6.18
N TRP A 9 2.42 -2.47 -5.13
CA TRP A 9 2.17 -1.51 -4.06
C TRP A 9 2.01 -0.09 -4.62
N VAL A 10 2.98 0.40 -5.42
CA VAL A 10 2.88 1.73 -6.06
C VAL A 10 1.62 1.86 -6.91
N LEU A 11 1.28 0.84 -7.71
CA LEU A 11 0.06 0.84 -8.52
C LEU A 11 -1.21 0.98 -7.67
N MET A 12 -1.27 0.38 -6.47
CA MET A 12 -2.39 0.53 -5.55
C MET A 12 -2.49 1.93 -4.92
N LEU A 13 -1.39 2.68 -4.85
CA LEU A 13 -1.36 4.06 -4.34
C LEU A 13 -1.84 5.07 -5.39
N LEU A 14 -1.62 4.78 -6.68
CA LEU A 14 -1.90 5.72 -7.78
C LEU A 14 -3.34 6.26 -7.81
N PRO A 15 -4.41 5.46 -7.60
CA PRO A 15 -5.77 5.97 -7.64
C PRO A 15 -6.03 7.06 -6.60
N MET A 16 -5.52 6.91 -5.37
CA MET A 16 -5.69 7.92 -4.31
C MET A 16 -4.78 9.13 -4.54
N ALA A 17 -3.55 8.91 -5.02
CA ALA A 17 -2.66 10.00 -5.38
C ALA A 17 -3.26 10.87 -6.49
N TRP A 18 -3.81 10.25 -7.54
CA TRP A 18 -4.54 10.94 -8.59
C TRP A 18 -5.79 11.64 -8.05
N ASP A 19 -6.53 10.98 -7.15
CA ASP A 19 -7.73 11.57 -6.56
C ASP A 19 -7.47 12.82 -5.72
N GLY A 20 -6.56 12.73 -4.77
CA GLY A 20 -6.17 13.86 -3.94
C GLY A 20 -5.54 15.00 -4.76
N THR A 21 -4.67 14.70 -5.72
CA THR A 21 -3.98 15.75 -6.50
C THR A 21 -4.93 16.52 -7.40
N THR A 22 -5.76 15.82 -8.18
CA THR A 22 -6.74 16.47 -9.06
C THR A 22 -7.82 17.24 -8.28
N GLN A 23 -8.18 16.77 -7.08
CA GLN A 23 -9.04 17.52 -6.16
C GLN A 23 -8.35 18.77 -5.59
N MET A 24 -7.08 18.66 -5.18
CA MET A 24 -6.29 19.77 -4.61
C MET A 24 -6.15 20.94 -5.58
N PHE A 25 -5.99 20.67 -6.88
CA PHE A 25 -5.92 21.70 -7.92
C PHE A 25 -7.29 22.16 -8.44
N GLY A 26 -8.40 21.63 -7.90
CA GLY A 26 -9.75 22.01 -8.32
C GLY A 26 -10.12 21.58 -9.74
N TRP A 27 -9.38 20.63 -10.34
CA TRP A 27 -9.67 20.12 -11.69
C TRP A 27 -10.95 19.27 -11.72
N ARG A 28 -11.30 18.70 -10.58
CA ARG A 28 -12.54 17.96 -10.37
C ARG A 28 -12.85 17.86 -8.88
N GLU A 29 -14.14 17.71 -8.57
CA GLU A 29 -14.58 17.33 -7.23
C GLU A 29 -14.41 15.82 -7.02
N SER A 30 -13.93 15.42 -5.83
CA SER A 30 -13.92 14.01 -5.42
C SER A 30 -15.28 13.67 -4.80
N THR A 31 -15.91 12.60 -5.29
CA THR A 31 -17.18 12.12 -4.74
C THR A 31 -16.92 11.19 -3.56
N TRP A 32 -17.91 11.04 -2.67
CA TRP A 32 -17.77 10.15 -1.50
C TRP A 32 -17.42 8.70 -1.89
N ILE A 33 -17.96 8.21 -3.02
CA ILE A 33 -17.70 6.86 -3.56
C ILE A 33 -16.23 6.75 -3.96
N LEU A 34 -15.73 7.74 -4.72
CA LEU A 34 -14.35 7.77 -5.19
C LEU A 34 -13.37 7.80 -4.01
N ARG A 35 -13.69 8.58 -2.98
CA ARG A 35 -12.88 8.68 -1.75
C ARG A 35 -12.82 7.37 -0.98
N ILE A 36 -13.94 6.64 -0.88
CA ILE A 36 -13.95 5.30 -0.26
C ILE A 36 -13.12 4.31 -1.09
N VAL A 37 -13.36 4.22 -2.41
CA VAL A 37 -12.67 3.24 -3.26
C VAL A 37 -11.17 3.47 -3.29
N THR A 38 -10.74 4.71 -3.55
CA THR A 38 -9.31 5.05 -3.62
C THR A 38 -8.64 4.96 -2.25
N GLY A 39 -9.31 5.41 -1.19
CA GLY A 39 -8.83 5.31 0.19
C GLY A 39 -8.68 3.87 0.67
N THR A 40 -9.64 2.99 0.36
CA THR A 40 -9.55 1.56 0.68
C THR A 40 -8.42 0.89 -0.08
N LEU A 41 -8.27 1.16 -1.38
CA LEU A 41 -7.15 0.61 -2.17
C LEU A 41 -5.79 1.05 -1.62
N PHE A 42 -5.66 2.33 -1.28
CA PHE A 42 -4.46 2.87 -0.64
C PHE A 42 -4.18 2.20 0.71
N GLY A 43 -5.19 2.08 1.58
CA GLY A 43 -5.04 1.46 2.89
C GLY A 43 -4.65 -0.02 2.80
N LEU A 44 -5.34 -0.79 1.97
CA LEU A 44 -5.05 -2.20 1.75
C LEU A 44 -3.65 -2.40 1.15
N GLY A 45 -3.26 -1.56 0.19
CA GLY A 45 -1.91 -1.61 -0.40
C GLY A 45 -0.82 -1.41 0.64
N ASN A 46 -0.96 -0.40 1.51
CA ASN A 46 0.00 -0.14 2.58
C ASN A 46 0.05 -1.25 3.63
N ILE A 47 -1.11 -1.69 4.14
CA ILE A 47 -1.18 -2.75 5.14
C ILE A 47 -0.57 -4.04 4.61
N TRP A 48 -0.93 -4.45 3.39
CA TRP A 48 -0.39 -5.66 2.78
C TRP A 48 1.13 -5.57 2.63
N PHE A 49 1.63 -4.47 2.03
CA PHE A 49 3.06 -4.28 1.80
C PHE A 49 3.85 -4.32 3.11
N VAL A 50 3.41 -3.56 4.12
CA VAL A 50 4.07 -3.50 5.43
C VAL A 50 4.05 -4.86 6.14
N LEU A 51 2.89 -5.54 6.17
CA LEU A 51 2.81 -6.87 6.82
C LEU A 51 3.73 -7.90 6.14
N THR A 52 3.82 -7.89 4.80
CA THR A 52 4.74 -8.79 4.10
C THR A 52 6.21 -8.47 4.38
N LEU A 53 6.56 -7.19 4.54
CA LEU A 53 7.92 -6.77 4.89
C LEU A 53 8.27 -7.18 6.32
N ILE A 54 7.35 -6.98 7.26
CA ILE A 54 7.52 -7.41 8.66
C ILE A 54 7.74 -8.91 8.72
N GLN A 55 6.88 -9.69 8.04
CA GLN A 55 7.01 -11.15 8.00
C GLN A 55 8.40 -11.58 7.50
N LYS A 56 8.86 -10.97 6.39
CA LYS A 56 10.18 -11.25 5.83
C LYS A 56 11.31 -10.97 6.83
N SER A 57 11.26 -9.83 7.53
CA SER A 57 12.26 -9.48 8.54
C SER A 57 12.27 -10.42 9.74
N LEU A 58 11.10 -10.91 10.16
CA LEU A 58 10.97 -11.90 11.24
C LEU A 58 11.58 -13.25 10.84
N ASP A 59 11.31 -13.72 9.62
CA ASP A 59 11.83 -14.97 9.10
C ASP A 59 13.37 -14.92 8.96
N GLU A 60 13.91 -13.81 8.44
CA GLU A 60 15.36 -13.56 8.33
C GLU A 60 16.03 -13.55 9.71
N THR A 61 15.46 -12.86 10.69
CA THR A 61 16.01 -12.80 12.07
C THR A 61 16.00 -14.18 12.73
N SER A 62 14.93 -14.96 12.54
CA SER A 62 14.79 -16.30 13.10
C SER A 62 15.81 -17.27 12.51
N ALA A 63 16.06 -17.20 11.20
CA ALA A 63 17.07 -18.02 10.53
C ALA A 63 18.50 -17.71 11.02
N VAL A 64 18.82 -16.42 11.20
CA VAL A 64 20.12 -15.99 11.76
C VAL A 64 20.30 -16.52 13.19
N GLN A 65 19.26 -16.48 14.01
CA GLN A 65 19.32 -16.96 15.40
C GLN A 65 19.53 -18.48 15.48
N ILE A 66 18.92 -19.27 14.60
CA ILE A 66 19.10 -20.74 14.55
C ILE A 66 20.52 -21.11 14.09
N SER A 67 21.15 -20.27 13.27
CA SER A 67 22.50 -20.53 12.73
C SER A 67 23.65 -20.21 13.70
N ARG A 68 23.37 -19.60 14.85
CA ARG A 68 24.34 -19.27 15.92
C ARG A 68 24.31 -20.33 17.01
#